data_AF-A0A086ATD4-F1
#
_entry.id   AF-A0A086ATD4-F1
#
_cell.length_a   1.000
_cell.length_b   1.000
_cell.length_c   1.000
_cell.angle_alpha   90.00
_cell.angle_beta   90.00
_cell.angle_gamma   90.00
#
_symmetry.space_group_name_H-M   'P 1'
#
loop_
_entity.id
_entity.type
_entity.pdbx_description
1 polymer ?
#
loop_
_entity_poly.entity_id
_entity_poly.type
_entity_poly.pdbx_seq_one_letter_code
_entity_poly.pdbx_strand_id
1 'polypeptide(L)'
;MAMEKHIELYPSIEKVFKDKTLGFYFRPLLTVKTSIANKAYNIHLVATDGLYCKEQHKYSENNFFGFKYNNGLYEFLGDLSVFEEYDKIPELSNFLQEDFIQNRDSYLKEKTTFEKYLEKKSPELKNIVKSDFFSNAAYYAEALYSYNFTKYYYEKYGIHKHISVITENYSKNTDPFLLEEADASSILEDFFINLNYNLNHDYEIKKEMFVSGTERYRFMSIIGGGCVLSLVDPTKDIVYILEYFS
;
A
#
# COMPACT_ATOMS: atom_id res chain seq x y z
N MET A 1 8.78 28.62 6.02
CA MET A 1 9.85 27.61 6.15
C MET A 1 9.22 26.26 5.93
N ALA A 2 9.54 25.59 4.83
CA ALA A 2 9.06 24.24 4.58
C ALA A 2 9.61 23.32 5.67
N MET A 3 8.74 22.70 6.46
CA MET A 3 9.13 21.60 7.33
C MET A 3 9.76 20.53 6.43
N GLU A 4 11.04 20.22 6.64
CA GLU A 4 11.63 18.99 6.10
C GLU A 4 10.82 17.83 6.67
N LYS A 5 9.89 17.32 5.86
CA LYS A 5 9.15 16.09 6.15
C LYS A 5 10.20 14.98 6.23
N HIS A 6 10.50 14.51 7.44
CA HIS A 6 11.33 13.33 7.61
C HIS A 6 10.54 12.11 7.11
N ILE A 7 11.03 11.49 6.05
CA ILE A 7 10.43 10.31 5.42
C ILE A 7 11.18 9.06 5.90
N GLU A 8 10.44 8.05 6.37
CA GLU A 8 10.94 6.70 6.63
C GLU A 8 10.32 5.75 5.60
N LEU A 9 11.13 5.12 4.75
CA LEU A 9 10.65 4.14 3.77
C LEU A 9 10.47 2.77 4.42
N TYR A 10 9.44 2.02 3.98
CA TYR A 10 9.14 0.66 4.43
C TYR A 10 9.12 0.49 5.97
N PRO A 11 8.37 1.31 6.71
CA PRO A 11 8.25 1.12 8.16
C PRO A 11 7.75 -0.31 8.46
N SER A 12 8.23 -0.90 9.54
CA SER A 12 7.79 -2.24 9.94
C SER A 12 6.30 -2.24 10.29
N ILE A 13 5.64 -3.39 10.13
CA ILE A 13 4.21 -3.57 10.46
C ILE A 13 3.93 -3.11 11.90
N GLU A 14 4.81 -3.43 12.85
CA GLU A 14 4.72 -3.05 14.26
C GLU A 14 4.79 -1.55 14.54
N LYS A 15 5.39 -0.79 13.64
CA LYS A 15 5.45 0.67 13.75
C LYS A 15 4.24 1.36 13.12
N VAL A 16 3.43 0.62 12.36
CA VAL A 16 2.30 1.17 11.61
C VAL A 16 0.97 0.73 12.22
N PHE A 17 0.80 -0.56 12.52
CA PHE A 17 -0.48 -1.11 12.94
C PHE A 17 -0.48 -1.62 14.36
N LYS A 18 -1.57 -1.35 15.08
CA LYS A 18 -1.84 -1.94 16.40
C LYS A 18 -2.11 -3.45 16.28
N ASP A 19 -2.87 -3.86 15.27
CA ASP A 19 -3.05 -5.26 14.88
C ASP A 19 -2.10 -5.59 13.72
N LYS A 20 -1.13 -6.47 13.97
CA LYS A 20 -0.13 -6.84 12.98
C LYS A 20 -0.70 -7.65 11.81
N THR A 21 -1.85 -8.30 11.98
CA THR A 21 -2.49 -9.08 10.91
C THR A 21 -2.94 -8.19 9.75
N LEU A 22 -3.13 -6.89 9.97
CA LEU A 22 -3.38 -5.92 8.91
C LEU A 22 -2.26 -5.87 7.87
N GLY A 23 -1.04 -6.31 8.20
CA GLY A 23 0.07 -6.42 7.26
C GLY A 23 -0.17 -7.41 6.11
N PHE A 24 -1.16 -8.29 6.22
CA PHE A 24 -1.58 -9.14 5.09
C PHE A 24 -2.36 -8.37 4.02
N TYR A 25 -3.01 -7.28 4.40
CA TYR A 25 -3.93 -6.51 3.54
C TYR A 25 -3.34 -5.16 3.14
N PHE A 26 -2.68 -4.49 4.09
CA PHE A 26 -2.13 -3.16 3.91
C PHE A 26 -0.61 -3.19 4.01
N ARG A 27 0.07 -2.84 2.92
CA ARG A 27 1.54 -2.78 2.87
C ARG A 27 2.02 -1.36 3.17
N PRO A 28 2.83 -1.14 4.23
CA PRO A 28 3.37 0.19 4.49
C PRO A 28 4.41 0.61 3.47
N LEU A 29 4.20 1.74 2.81
CA LEU A 29 5.10 2.25 1.78
C LEU A 29 6.13 3.19 2.41
N LEU A 30 5.66 4.18 3.16
CA LEU A 30 6.48 5.15 3.86
C LEU A 30 5.75 5.80 5.03
N THR A 31 6.50 6.45 5.91
CA THR A 31 5.99 7.31 6.99
C THR A 31 6.47 8.72 6.79
N VAL A 32 5.57 9.68 6.93
CA VAL A 32 5.86 11.11 6.99
C VAL A 32 5.69 11.60 8.42
N LYS A 33 6.76 12.15 9.00
CA LYS A 33 6.67 12.84 10.29
C LYS A 33 6.26 14.29 10.06
N THR A 34 5.17 14.72 10.68
CA THR A 34 4.62 16.07 10.51
C THR A 34 3.93 16.57 11.78
N SER A 35 3.47 17.83 11.77
CA SER A 35 2.68 18.46 12.82
C SER A 35 1.38 18.96 12.21
N ILE A 36 0.25 18.59 12.80
CA ILE A 36 -1.09 18.97 12.39
C ILE A 36 -1.78 19.53 13.63
N ALA A 37 -2.28 20.78 13.54
CA ALA A 37 -2.91 21.46 14.68
C ALA A 37 -2.07 21.41 15.98
N ASN A 38 -0.75 21.62 15.87
CA ASN A 38 0.23 21.56 16.98
C ASN A 38 0.41 20.19 17.65
N LYS A 39 -0.08 19.12 17.02
CA LYS A 39 0.14 17.74 17.45
C LYS A 39 1.06 17.03 16.45
N ALA A 40 2.05 16.31 16.96
CA ALA A 40 2.94 15.51 16.14
C ALA A 40 2.23 14.26 15.62
N TYR A 41 2.39 13.97 14.33
CA TYR A 41 1.86 12.80 13.66
C TYR A 41 2.96 12.04 12.92
N ASN A 42 2.84 10.71 12.97
CA ASN A 42 3.49 9.79 12.04
C ASN A 42 2.41 9.34 11.05
N ILE A 43 2.41 9.91 9.86
CA ILE A 43 1.44 9.56 8.82
C ILE A 43 2.03 8.45 7.96
N HIS A 44 1.47 7.26 8.09
CA HIS A 44 1.82 6.10 7.28
C HIS A 44 0.99 6.11 6.00
N LEU A 45 1.67 6.08 4.86
CA LEU A 45 1.05 5.75 3.58
C LEU A 45 1.12 4.23 3.41
N VAL A 46 -0.05 3.62 3.28
CA VAL A 46 -0.23 2.17 3.14
C VAL A 46 -1.05 1.90 1.88
N ALA A 47 -0.89 0.72 1.29
CA ALA A 47 -1.58 0.38 0.05
C ALA A 47 -2.01 -1.09 0.01
N THR A 48 -3.01 -1.39 -0.81
CA THR A 48 -3.71 -2.69 -0.87
C THR A 48 -3.46 -3.45 -2.19
N ASP A 49 -2.41 -3.11 -2.94
CA ASP A 49 -2.09 -3.73 -4.25
C ASP A 49 -2.24 -5.26 -4.26
N GLY A 50 -2.72 -5.83 -5.35
CA GLY A 50 -2.99 -7.27 -5.40
C GLY A 50 -4.31 -7.70 -4.74
N LEU A 51 -5.11 -6.75 -4.23
CA LEU A 51 -6.44 -7.01 -3.64
C LEU A 51 -7.53 -6.31 -4.44
N TYR A 52 -8.72 -6.93 -4.46
CA TYR A 52 -9.91 -6.36 -5.06
C TYR A 52 -10.94 -6.04 -3.98
N CYS A 53 -11.43 -4.80 -3.97
CA CYS A 53 -12.58 -4.41 -3.16
C CYS A 53 -13.87 -4.88 -3.85
N LYS A 54 -14.70 -5.64 -3.15
CA LYS A 54 -15.97 -6.18 -3.66
C LYS A 54 -17.19 -5.65 -2.91
N GLU A 55 -17.03 -5.43 -1.61
CA GLU A 55 -18.07 -4.85 -0.76
C GLU A 55 -17.71 -3.40 -0.42
N GLN A 56 -18.66 -2.68 0.16
CA GLN A 56 -18.46 -1.31 0.63
C GLN A 56 -18.99 -1.23 2.05
N HIS A 57 -18.09 -0.99 3.00
CA HIS A 57 -18.41 -0.85 4.41
C HIS A 57 -17.93 0.50 4.89
N LYS A 58 -18.54 1.04 5.95
CA LYS A 58 -18.07 2.30 6.54
C LYS A 58 -16.58 2.19 6.89
N TYR A 59 -15.79 3.17 6.47
CA TYR A 59 -14.32 3.25 6.54
C TYR A 59 -13.54 2.27 5.65
N SER A 60 -14.20 1.64 4.67
CA SER A 60 -13.56 0.79 3.65
C SER A 60 -14.44 0.71 2.40
N GLU A 61 -14.35 1.73 1.55
CA GLU A 61 -15.18 1.91 0.35
C GLU A 61 -14.31 2.34 -0.83
N ASN A 62 -14.40 1.68 -1.99
CA ASN A 62 -13.73 2.12 -3.23
C ASN A 62 -12.27 2.56 -3.06
N ASN A 63 -11.49 1.75 -2.34
CA ASN A 63 -10.08 2.02 -2.01
C ASN A 63 -9.84 3.28 -1.15
N PHE A 64 -10.85 3.66 -0.36
CA PHE A 64 -10.79 4.66 0.69
C PHE A 64 -10.94 3.98 2.05
N PHE A 65 -9.90 4.08 2.88
CA PHE A 65 -9.77 3.31 4.12
C PHE A 65 -9.55 4.23 5.31
N GLY A 66 -10.32 4.03 6.39
CA GLY A 66 -10.22 4.81 7.62
C GLY A 66 -9.49 4.08 8.74
N PHE A 67 -8.61 4.79 9.43
CA PHE A 67 -7.85 4.29 10.56
C PHE A 67 -7.96 5.25 11.74
N LYS A 68 -8.24 4.72 12.93
CA LYS A 68 -8.07 5.47 14.17
C LYS A 68 -6.57 5.62 14.43
N TYR A 69 -6.15 6.85 14.64
CA TYR A 69 -4.77 7.17 15.01
C TYR A 69 -4.60 7.12 16.53
N ASN A 70 -3.57 6.40 16.98
CA ASN A 70 -3.20 6.33 18.39
C ASN A 70 -1.67 6.31 18.54
N ASN A 71 -1.09 7.45 18.91
CA ASN A 71 0.34 7.59 19.21
C ASN A 71 1.29 7.00 18.16
N GLY A 72 0.97 7.21 16.88
CA GLY A 72 1.77 6.70 15.77
C GLY A 72 1.40 5.31 15.29
N LEU A 73 0.32 4.71 15.80
CA LEU A 73 -0.22 3.45 15.30
C LEU A 73 -1.62 3.65 14.73
N TYR A 74 -1.93 2.84 13.72
CA TYR A 74 -3.23 2.77 13.07
C TYR A 74 -4.01 1.56 13.60
N GLU A 75 -5.28 1.80 13.89
CA GLU A 75 -6.30 0.80 14.18
C GLU A 75 -7.37 0.91 13.10
N PHE A 76 -7.53 -0.13 12.27
CA PHE A 76 -8.44 -0.10 11.14
C PHE A 76 -9.90 0.00 11.61
N LEU A 77 -10.65 0.95 11.04
CA LEU A 77 -12.04 1.21 11.40
C LEU A 77 -13.05 0.53 10.46
N GLY A 78 -12.57 0.04 9.30
CA GLY A 78 -13.39 -0.64 8.31
C GLY A 78 -13.54 -2.14 8.57
N ASP A 79 -14.00 -2.84 7.54
CA ASP A 79 -14.21 -4.29 7.58
C ASP A 79 -13.33 -4.96 6.51
N LEU A 80 -12.59 -6.02 6.89
CA LEU A 80 -11.70 -6.73 5.97
C LEU A 80 -12.48 -7.56 4.93
N SER A 81 -13.75 -7.85 5.17
CA SER A 81 -14.65 -8.47 4.18
C SER A 81 -14.89 -7.60 2.94
N VAL A 82 -14.44 -6.34 2.96
CA VAL A 82 -14.32 -5.50 1.75
C VAL A 82 -13.50 -6.19 0.66
N PHE A 83 -12.48 -6.98 1.03
CA PHE A 83 -11.60 -7.64 0.08
C PHE A 83 -12.18 -8.98 -0.38
N GLU A 84 -12.12 -9.23 -1.69
CA GLU A 84 -12.49 -10.55 -2.23
C GLU A 84 -11.56 -11.66 -1.69
N GLU A 85 -12.16 -12.79 -1.29
CA GLU A 85 -11.45 -13.93 -0.65
C GLU A 85 -10.66 -13.52 0.61
N TYR A 86 -11.16 -12.55 1.39
CA TYR A 86 -10.45 -12.01 2.57
C TYR A 86 -9.99 -13.06 3.58
N ASP A 87 -10.72 -14.17 3.69
CA ASP A 87 -10.47 -15.30 4.59
C ASP A 87 -9.26 -16.15 4.16
N LYS A 88 -8.94 -16.15 2.85
CA LYS A 88 -7.79 -16.88 2.29
C LYS A 88 -6.50 -16.07 2.28
N ILE A 89 -6.60 -14.74 2.33
CA ILE A 89 -5.44 -13.83 2.25
C ILE A 89 -4.36 -14.15 3.30
N PRO A 90 -4.68 -14.45 4.58
CA PRO A 90 -3.64 -14.76 5.56
C PRO A 90 -2.82 -16.01 5.21
N GLU A 91 -3.47 -17.10 4.78
CA GLU A 91 -2.78 -18.34 4.38
C GLU A 91 -1.87 -18.10 3.18
N LEU A 92 -2.41 -17.42 2.16
CA LEU A 92 -1.66 -17.05 0.95
C LEU A 92 -0.46 -16.15 1.29
N SER A 93 -0.66 -15.14 2.13
CA SER A 93 0.39 -14.20 2.55
C SER A 93 1.52 -14.93 3.28
N ASN A 94 1.19 -15.82 4.22
CA ASN A 94 2.18 -16.58 4.97
C ASN A 94 3.02 -17.46 4.04
N PHE A 95 2.39 -18.23 3.15
CA PHE A 95 3.09 -19.06 2.17
C PHE A 95 4.08 -18.26 1.33
N LEU A 96 3.64 -17.12 0.79
CA LEU A 96 4.46 -16.28 -0.07
C LEU A 96 5.59 -15.57 0.70
N GLN A 97 5.32 -15.11 1.92
CA GLN A 97 6.33 -14.47 2.76
C GLN A 97 7.42 -15.46 3.17
N GLU A 98 7.05 -16.67 3.59
CA GLU A 98 8.01 -17.72 3.95
C GLU A 98 8.90 -18.06 2.77
N ASP A 99 8.31 -18.27 1.58
CA ASP A 99 9.06 -18.54 0.37
C ASP A 99 10.01 -17.40 0.00
N PHE A 100 9.54 -16.15 0.05
CA PHE A 100 10.37 -14.99 -0.24
C PHE A 100 11.54 -14.89 0.74
N ILE A 101 11.31 -15.03 2.05
CA ILE A 101 12.36 -14.96 3.07
C ILE A 101 13.44 -16.02 2.82
N GLN A 102 13.04 -17.24 2.48
CA GLN A 102 13.96 -18.36 2.24
C GLN A 102 14.77 -18.18 0.94
N ASN A 103 14.21 -17.54 -0.07
CA ASN A 103 14.76 -17.55 -1.43
C ASN A 103 15.21 -16.17 -1.98
N ARG A 104 14.96 -15.06 -1.27
CA ARG A 104 15.21 -13.67 -1.73
C ARG A 104 16.63 -13.42 -2.25
N ASP A 105 17.64 -14.07 -1.68
CA ASP A 105 19.02 -13.95 -2.16
C ASP A 105 19.25 -14.61 -3.52
N SER A 106 18.65 -15.79 -3.73
CA SER A 106 18.69 -16.45 -5.04
C SER A 106 17.95 -15.61 -6.07
N TYR A 107 16.76 -15.12 -5.72
CA TYR A 107 15.96 -14.30 -6.63
C TYR A 107 16.69 -13.01 -7.03
N LEU A 108 17.38 -12.37 -6.09
CA LEU A 108 18.21 -11.21 -6.36
C LEU A 108 19.40 -11.53 -7.28
N LYS A 109 20.10 -12.64 -7.02
CA LYS A 109 21.24 -13.08 -7.85
C LYS A 109 20.79 -13.43 -9.27
N GLU A 110 19.67 -14.10 -9.41
CA GLU A 110 19.11 -14.56 -10.68
C GLU A 110 18.33 -13.47 -11.42
N LYS A 111 18.07 -12.33 -10.77
CA LYS A 111 17.19 -11.28 -11.28
C LYS A 111 15.81 -11.83 -11.67
N THR A 112 15.23 -12.64 -10.79
CA THR A 112 13.93 -13.30 -11.02
C THR A 112 12.82 -12.26 -11.14
N THR A 113 12.25 -12.11 -12.33
CA THR A 113 11.08 -11.24 -12.57
C THR A 113 9.84 -11.83 -11.90
N PHE A 114 8.78 -11.03 -11.77
CA PHE A 114 7.53 -11.51 -11.18
C PHE A 114 6.87 -12.60 -12.05
N GLU A 115 6.98 -12.55 -13.38
CA GLU A 115 6.42 -13.57 -14.26
C GLU A 115 7.10 -14.92 -14.04
N LYS A 116 8.44 -14.94 -13.95
CA LYS A 116 9.20 -16.15 -13.62
C LYS A 116 8.87 -16.68 -12.24
N TYR A 117 8.68 -15.77 -11.28
CA TYR A 117 8.25 -16.13 -9.92
C TYR A 117 6.88 -16.81 -9.94
N LEU A 118 5.89 -16.19 -10.60
CA LEU A 118 4.55 -16.73 -10.73
C LEU A 118 4.51 -18.05 -11.49
N GLU A 119 5.27 -18.20 -12.57
CA GLU A 119 5.37 -19.46 -13.32
C GLU A 119 5.81 -20.60 -12.40
N LYS A 120 6.83 -20.36 -11.56
CA LYS A 120 7.34 -21.33 -10.59
C LYS A 120 6.33 -21.66 -9.49
N LYS A 121 5.56 -20.67 -9.02
CA LYS A 121 4.67 -20.81 -7.85
C LYS A 121 3.22 -21.15 -8.17
N SER A 122 2.84 -21.06 -9.44
CA SER A 122 1.48 -21.35 -9.90
C SER A 122 0.93 -22.69 -9.42
N PRO A 123 1.68 -23.82 -9.44
CA PRO A 123 1.14 -25.10 -8.97
C PRO A 123 0.74 -25.09 -7.49
N GLU A 124 1.59 -24.57 -6.61
CA GLU A 124 1.32 -24.47 -5.17
C GLU A 124 0.18 -23.49 -4.87
N LEU A 125 0.17 -22.34 -5.56
CA LEU A 125 -0.90 -21.34 -5.42
C LEU A 125 -2.28 -21.91 -5.78
N LYS A 126 -2.38 -22.71 -6.84
CA LYS A 126 -3.62 -23.41 -7.22
C LYS A 126 -4.08 -24.37 -6.13
N ASN A 127 -3.15 -25.04 -5.45
CA ASN A 127 -3.46 -25.98 -4.38
C ASN A 127 -3.94 -25.30 -3.09
N ILE A 128 -3.49 -24.07 -2.80
CA ILE A 128 -3.93 -23.29 -1.63
C ILE A 128 -5.34 -22.76 -1.87
N VAL A 129 -5.55 -22.07 -3.00
CA VAL A 129 -6.75 -21.29 -3.24
C VAL A 129 -7.96 -22.17 -3.56
N LYS A 130 -7.71 -23.37 -4.14
CA LYS A 130 -8.71 -24.41 -4.50
C LYS A 130 -9.98 -23.84 -5.14
N SER A 131 -9.81 -22.80 -5.95
CA SER A 131 -10.90 -21.94 -6.43
C SER A 131 -10.64 -21.54 -7.87
N ASP A 132 -11.74 -21.27 -8.58
CA ASP A 132 -11.74 -20.78 -9.96
C ASP A 132 -11.10 -19.38 -10.08
N PHE A 133 -10.88 -18.68 -8.95
CA PHE A 133 -10.31 -17.33 -8.87
C PHE A 133 -8.78 -17.31 -8.76
N PHE A 134 -8.08 -18.22 -9.44
CA PHE A 134 -6.60 -18.24 -9.47
C PHE A 134 -5.99 -16.89 -9.90
N SER A 135 -6.69 -16.11 -10.73
CA SER A 135 -6.27 -14.76 -11.13
C SER A 135 -6.06 -13.82 -9.94
N ASN A 136 -6.92 -13.89 -8.92
CA ASN A 136 -6.84 -13.02 -7.75
C ASN A 136 -5.62 -13.39 -6.91
N ALA A 137 -5.41 -14.69 -6.70
CA ALA A 137 -4.24 -15.17 -5.98
C ALA A 137 -2.92 -14.89 -6.73
N ALA A 138 -2.91 -15.02 -8.06
CA ALA A 138 -1.76 -14.66 -8.89
C ALA A 138 -1.44 -13.16 -8.79
N TYR A 139 -2.48 -12.31 -8.82
CA TYR A 139 -2.31 -10.88 -8.66
C TYR A 139 -1.78 -10.51 -7.26
N TYR A 140 -2.32 -11.11 -6.20
CA TYR A 140 -1.80 -10.92 -4.85
C TYR A 140 -0.34 -11.36 -4.71
N ALA A 141 0.01 -12.50 -5.33
CA ALA A 141 1.37 -13.01 -5.34
C ALA A 141 2.34 -12.07 -6.08
N GLU A 142 1.95 -11.53 -7.23
CA GLU A 142 2.71 -10.51 -7.96
C GLU A 142 2.95 -9.27 -7.10
N ALA A 143 1.89 -8.72 -6.51
CA ALA A 143 1.97 -7.51 -5.71
C ALA A 143 2.85 -7.70 -4.47
N LEU A 144 2.70 -8.82 -3.77
CA LEU A 144 3.50 -9.14 -2.59
C LEU A 144 4.96 -9.34 -2.96
N TYR A 145 5.25 -10.10 -4.02
CA TYR A 145 6.61 -10.33 -4.50
C TYR A 145 7.29 -9.02 -4.90
N SER A 146 6.60 -8.19 -5.70
CA SER A 146 7.12 -6.91 -6.19
C SER A 146 7.46 -5.95 -5.04
N TYR A 147 6.56 -5.82 -4.07
CA TYR A 147 6.79 -4.99 -2.88
C TYR A 147 7.97 -5.52 -2.04
N ASN A 148 7.97 -6.82 -1.73
CA ASN A 148 8.99 -7.40 -0.87
C ASN A 148 10.38 -7.39 -1.52
N PHE A 149 10.47 -7.59 -2.82
CA PHE A 149 11.73 -7.52 -3.56
C PHE A 149 12.29 -6.11 -3.60
N THR A 150 11.44 -5.12 -3.89
CA THR A 150 11.80 -3.70 -3.88
C THR A 150 12.30 -3.28 -2.50
N LYS A 151 11.54 -3.63 -1.45
CA LYS A 151 11.91 -3.41 -0.05
C LYS A 151 13.25 -4.08 0.30
N TYR A 152 13.41 -5.36 -0.05
CA TYR A 152 14.62 -6.12 0.27
C TYR A 152 15.88 -5.49 -0.36
N TYR A 153 15.77 -5.03 -1.60
CA TYR A 153 16.87 -4.34 -2.27
C TYR A 153 17.24 -3.04 -1.54
N TYR A 154 16.24 -2.25 -1.14
CA TYR A 154 16.46 -1.05 -0.34
C TYR A 154 17.13 -1.37 1.00
N GLU A 155 16.64 -2.36 1.75
CA GLU A 155 17.22 -2.77 3.04
C GLU A 155 18.67 -3.25 2.89
N LYS A 156 18.98 -3.96 1.80
CA LYS A 156 20.31 -4.52 1.55
C LYS A 156 21.34 -3.50 1.09
N TYR A 157 20.93 -2.52 0.28
CA TYR A 157 21.86 -1.61 -0.39
C TYR A 157 21.69 -0.13 -0.01
N GLY A 158 20.66 0.22 0.76
CA GLY A 158 20.33 1.60 1.12
C GLY A 158 19.84 2.47 -0.05
N ILE A 159 19.56 1.86 -1.21
CA ILE A 159 19.16 2.57 -2.43
C ILE A 159 17.82 2.00 -2.89
N HIS A 160 16.82 2.86 -3.00
CA HIS A 160 15.51 2.48 -3.53
C HIS A 160 15.59 2.24 -5.05
N LYS A 161 15.15 1.06 -5.49
CA LYS A 161 14.92 0.73 -6.90
C LYS A 161 13.71 -0.19 -6.99
N HIS A 162 12.75 0.20 -7.82
CA HIS A 162 11.62 -0.67 -8.17
C HIS A 162 12.11 -2.00 -8.77
N ILE A 163 11.39 -3.10 -8.52
CA ILE A 163 11.78 -4.45 -8.98
C ILE A 163 12.14 -4.49 -10.47
N SER A 164 11.38 -3.84 -11.35
CA SER A 164 11.65 -3.83 -12.79
C SER A 164 12.99 -3.18 -13.16
N VAL A 165 13.48 -2.23 -12.35
CA VAL A 165 14.83 -1.67 -12.52
C VAL A 165 15.89 -2.70 -12.11
N ILE A 166 15.60 -3.51 -11.09
CA ILE A 166 16.52 -4.51 -10.56
C ILE A 166 16.62 -5.72 -11.49
N THR A 167 15.47 -6.22 -11.95
CA THR A 167 15.35 -7.48 -12.70
C THR A 167 15.45 -7.29 -14.20
N GLU A 168 14.89 -6.20 -14.73
CA GLU A 168 14.72 -5.98 -16.18
C GLU A 168 15.52 -4.76 -16.70
N ASN A 169 16.15 -4.00 -15.80
CA ASN A 169 16.92 -2.78 -16.10
C ASN A 169 16.07 -1.67 -16.75
N TYR A 170 14.81 -1.53 -16.34
CA TYR A 170 13.99 -0.37 -16.69
C TYR A 170 14.61 0.93 -16.17
N SER A 171 14.15 2.05 -16.72
CA SER A 171 14.60 3.39 -16.30
C SER A 171 14.37 3.62 -14.81
N LYS A 172 15.34 4.27 -14.17
CA LYS A 172 15.23 4.66 -12.76
C LYS A 172 14.30 5.87 -12.66
N ASN A 173 13.34 5.81 -11.73
CA ASN A 173 12.67 7.01 -11.25
C ASN A 173 13.56 7.70 -10.21
N THR A 174 13.79 9.00 -10.39
CA THR A 174 14.58 9.86 -9.49
C THR A 174 13.78 10.97 -8.81
N ASP A 175 12.49 11.08 -9.08
CA ASP A 175 11.67 12.18 -8.52
C ASP A 175 11.47 11.95 -7.00
N PRO A 176 11.04 12.98 -6.25
CA PRO A 176 10.75 12.85 -4.82
C PRO A 176 9.75 11.74 -4.51
N PHE A 177 9.87 11.11 -3.33
CA PHE A 177 8.92 10.08 -2.90
C PHE A 177 7.54 10.62 -2.58
N LEU A 178 7.43 11.89 -2.20
CA LEU A 178 6.15 12.53 -1.97
C LEU A 178 5.70 13.25 -3.23
N LEU A 179 4.40 13.20 -3.51
CA LEU A 179 3.78 14.02 -4.53
C LEU A 179 3.98 15.50 -4.22
N GLU A 180 4.18 16.28 -5.27
CA GLU A 180 4.07 17.73 -5.19
C GLU A 180 2.63 18.12 -4.83
N GLU A 181 2.48 19.26 -4.17
CA GLU A 181 1.16 19.73 -3.70
C GLU A 181 0.18 19.95 -4.86
N ALA A 182 0.68 20.40 -6.01
CA ALA A 182 -0.13 20.60 -7.21
C ALA A 182 -0.69 19.29 -7.76
N ASP A 183 0.12 18.23 -7.84
CA ASP A 183 -0.30 16.91 -8.33
C ASP A 183 -1.33 16.29 -7.40
N ALA A 184 -1.07 16.34 -6.09
CA ALA A 184 -2.02 15.86 -5.09
C ALA A 184 -3.34 16.64 -5.11
N SER A 185 -3.29 17.97 -5.31
CA SER A 185 -4.49 18.82 -5.40
C SER A 185 -5.34 18.46 -6.61
N SER A 186 -4.71 18.22 -7.76
CA SER A 186 -5.40 17.78 -8.98
C SER A 186 -6.13 16.44 -8.76
N ILE A 187 -5.46 15.46 -8.14
CA ILE A 187 -6.07 14.16 -7.84
C ILE A 187 -7.25 14.31 -6.87
N LEU A 188 -7.08 15.12 -5.81
CA LEU A 188 -8.14 15.34 -4.83
C LEU A 188 -9.34 16.08 -5.44
N GLU A 189 -9.11 17.00 -6.37
CA GLU A 189 -10.18 17.68 -7.09
C GLU A 189 -11.10 16.70 -7.82
N ASP A 190 -10.52 15.79 -8.59
CA ASP A 190 -11.29 14.76 -9.28
C ASP A 190 -12.02 13.84 -8.30
N PHE A 191 -11.36 13.45 -7.20
CA PHE A 191 -11.99 12.65 -6.15
C PHE A 191 -13.20 13.34 -5.49
N PHE A 192 -13.07 14.64 -5.15
CA PHE A 192 -14.13 15.42 -4.52
C PHE A 192 -15.28 15.74 -5.49
N ILE A 193 -15.01 15.96 -6.78
CA ILE A 193 -16.05 16.12 -7.80
C ILE A 193 -16.92 14.86 -7.87
N ASN A 194 -16.32 13.68 -7.70
CA ASN A 194 -16.99 12.39 -7.79
C ASN A 194 -17.31 11.77 -6.42
N LEU A 195 -17.40 12.57 -5.35
CA LEU A 195 -17.49 12.06 -3.97
C LEU A 195 -18.66 11.10 -3.76
N ASN A 196 -19.84 11.39 -4.30
CA ASN A 196 -21.03 10.54 -4.18
C ASN A 196 -20.95 9.23 -4.97
N TYR A 197 -20.05 9.17 -5.95
CA TYR A 197 -19.73 7.91 -6.65
C TYR A 197 -18.67 7.13 -5.87
N ASN A 198 -17.72 7.84 -5.26
CA ASN A 198 -16.60 7.24 -4.55
C ASN A 198 -16.99 6.73 -3.15
N LEU A 199 -17.89 7.37 -2.42
CA LEU A 199 -18.23 7.05 -1.03
C LEU A 199 -19.74 7.04 -0.80
N ASN A 200 -20.27 6.04 -0.09
CA ASN A 200 -21.68 6.04 0.33
C ASN A 200 -21.89 6.71 1.69
N HIS A 201 -20.85 6.80 2.51
CA HIS A 201 -20.92 7.43 3.82
C HIS A 201 -20.34 8.83 3.80
N ASP A 202 -20.98 9.73 4.54
CA ASP A 202 -20.42 11.05 4.80
C ASP A 202 -19.37 10.99 5.90
N TYR A 203 -18.13 11.25 5.52
CA TYR A 203 -16.98 11.32 6.43
C TYR A 203 -16.63 12.77 6.81
N GLU A 204 -17.38 13.75 6.30
CA GLU A 204 -17.12 15.19 6.45
C GLU A 204 -15.70 15.59 5.98
N ILE A 205 -15.15 14.84 5.02
CA ILE A 205 -13.81 15.05 4.51
C ILE A 205 -13.72 16.35 3.71
N LYS A 206 -12.58 17.03 3.83
CA LYS A 206 -12.31 18.32 3.16
C LYS A 206 -10.90 18.34 2.60
N LYS A 207 -10.67 19.16 1.56
CA LYS A 207 -9.36 19.28 0.91
C LYS A 207 -8.24 19.64 1.88
N GLU A 208 -8.53 20.47 2.89
CA GLU A 208 -7.53 20.92 3.88
C GLU A 208 -7.08 19.80 4.82
N MET A 209 -7.76 18.66 4.82
CA MET A 209 -7.34 17.48 5.58
C MET A 209 -6.16 16.76 4.91
N PHE A 210 -5.82 17.06 3.65
CA PHE A 210 -4.69 16.45 2.96
C PHE A 210 -3.37 16.72 3.69
N VAL A 211 -2.53 15.68 3.79
CA VAL A 211 -1.22 15.79 4.46
C VAL A 211 -0.06 15.38 3.55
N SER A 212 -0.19 14.26 2.87
CA SER A 212 0.85 13.71 2.00
C SER A 212 0.30 12.67 1.04
N GLY A 213 0.99 12.45 -0.07
CA GLY A 213 0.74 11.34 -0.96
C GLY A 213 2.01 10.87 -1.64
N THR A 214 1.95 9.69 -2.26
CA THR A 214 3.04 9.07 -3.02
C THR A 214 2.48 8.34 -4.23
N GLU A 215 3.29 8.22 -5.28
CA GLU A 215 3.03 7.27 -6.36
C GLU A 215 3.20 5.84 -5.86
N ARG A 216 2.25 4.96 -6.19
CA ARG A 216 2.26 3.55 -5.76
C ARG A 216 3.30 2.70 -6.47
N TYR A 217 3.43 2.88 -7.78
CA TYR A 217 4.30 2.06 -8.63
C TYR A 217 5.77 2.11 -8.21
N ARG A 218 6.17 3.12 -7.43
CA ARG A 218 7.51 3.19 -6.83
C ARG A 218 7.80 1.99 -5.94
N PHE A 219 6.77 1.52 -5.23
CA PHE A 219 6.89 0.54 -4.17
C PHE A 219 6.30 -0.82 -4.51
N MET A 220 5.34 -0.88 -5.43
CA MET A 220 4.45 -2.03 -5.63
C MET A 220 4.56 -2.61 -7.04
N SER A 221 3.62 -3.44 -7.49
CA SER A 221 3.66 -4.01 -8.85
C SER A 221 3.56 -2.92 -9.94
N ILE A 222 4.02 -3.24 -11.15
CA ILE A 222 3.91 -2.33 -12.32
C ILE A 222 2.45 -2.03 -12.65
N ILE A 223 1.58 -3.04 -12.51
CA ILE A 223 0.15 -2.93 -12.83
C ILE A 223 -0.64 -2.17 -11.76
N GLY A 224 -0.13 -2.14 -10.53
CA GLY A 224 -0.74 -1.49 -9.37
C GLY A 224 -0.57 0.03 -9.32
N GLY A 225 -0.60 0.71 -10.47
CA GLY A 225 -0.34 2.15 -10.63
C GLY A 225 -1.19 3.10 -9.78
N GLY A 226 -1.16 4.40 -10.09
CA GLY A 226 -1.88 5.42 -9.34
C GLY A 226 -1.15 5.91 -8.09
N CYS A 227 -1.89 6.55 -7.19
CA CYS A 227 -1.36 7.26 -6.02
C CYS A 227 -2.01 6.81 -4.72
N VAL A 228 -1.27 6.92 -3.62
CA VAL A 228 -1.81 6.82 -2.24
C VAL A 228 -1.74 8.18 -1.60
N LEU A 229 -2.87 8.68 -1.09
CA LEU A 229 -2.99 9.96 -0.41
C LEU A 229 -3.47 9.75 1.02
N SER A 230 -3.06 10.65 1.91
CA SER A 230 -3.49 10.68 3.30
C SER A 230 -4.27 11.95 3.59
N LEU A 231 -5.44 11.78 4.22
CA LEU A 231 -6.23 12.86 4.78
C LEU A 231 -6.38 12.64 6.28
N VAL A 232 -6.29 13.69 7.09
CA VAL A 232 -6.36 13.60 8.56
C VAL A 232 -7.48 14.47 9.09
N ASP A 233 -8.37 13.87 9.86
CA ASP A 233 -9.30 14.58 10.74
C ASP A 233 -8.68 14.64 12.15
N PRO A 234 -8.04 15.77 12.54
CA PRO A 234 -7.40 15.89 13.84
C PRO A 234 -8.41 15.99 14.99
N THR A 235 -9.68 16.30 14.71
CA THR A 235 -10.72 16.42 15.75
C THR A 235 -11.20 15.04 16.21
N LYS A 236 -11.21 14.08 15.29
CA LYS A 236 -11.58 12.69 15.55
C LYS A 236 -10.36 11.76 15.68
N ASP A 237 -9.15 12.25 15.45
CA ASP A 237 -7.92 11.45 15.34
C ASP A 237 -8.11 10.27 14.36
N ILE A 238 -8.62 10.57 13.17
CA ILE A 238 -8.80 9.60 12.09
C ILE A 238 -7.86 9.98 10.94
N VAL A 239 -7.15 8.98 10.42
CA VAL A 239 -6.41 9.07 9.17
C VAL A 239 -7.15 8.27 8.12
N TYR A 240 -7.42 8.91 6.99
CA TYR A 240 -7.97 8.29 5.80
C TYR A 240 -6.86 8.08 4.79
N ILE A 241 -6.87 6.91 4.17
CA ILE A 241 -5.97 6.52 3.09
C ILE A 241 -6.81 6.36 1.84
N LEU A 242 -6.51 7.16 0.82
CA LEU A 242 -7.14 7.10 -0.49
C LEU A 242 -6.15 6.51 -1.48
N GLU A 243 -6.47 5.37 -2.05
CA GLU A 243 -5.76 4.83 -3.21
C GLU A 243 -6.53 5.23 -4.48
N TYR A 244 -5.95 6.15 -5.25
CA TYR A 244 -6.59 6.71 -6.43
C TYR A 244 -5.91 6.21 -7.71
N PHE A 245 -6.71 5.60 -8.58
CA PHE A 245 -6.31 5.10 -9.89
C PHE A 245 -7.02 5.95 -10.94
N SER A 246 -6.26 6.63 -11.80
CA SER A 246 -6.76 7.30 -12.99
C SER A 246 -6.71 6.39 -14.20
#